data_AF-A0A7T0KIQ6-F1
#
_entry.id   AF-A0A7T0KIQ6-F1
#
_cell.length_a   1.000
_cell.length_b   1.000
_cell.length_c   1.000
_cell.angle_alpha   90.00
_cell.angle_beta   90.00
_cell.angle_gamma   90.00
#
_symmetry.space_group_name_H-M   'P 1'
#
loop_
_entity.id
_entity.type
_entity.pdbx_description
1 polymer ?
#
loop_
_entity_poly.entity_id
_entity_poly.type
_entity_poly.pdbx_seq_one_letter_code
_entity_poly.pdbx_strand_id
1 'polypeptide(L)'
;MMTVDDQRKEFTKTILKSLASHPENLPVVNDIGRQFVVTALGDEPMKDLFDRVKVAGGYANVFILTHGKAVLLPFARQEGTFACGSETELSMPCDADSTVDMFLDYLRQHPEGTLLRLAGPQHRPTIATMKEAVAV
;
A
#
# COMPACT_ATOMS: atom_id res chain seq x y z
N MET A 1 4.35 -3.67 -27.01
CA MET A 1 3.49 -3.89 -25.84
C MET A 1 4.30 -3.46 -24.62
N MET A 2 3.79 -2.53 -23.80
CA MET A 2 4.51 -2.10 -22.59
C MET A 2 4.52 -3.24 -21.56
N THR A 3 5.64 -3.42 -20.86
CA THR A 3 5.71 -4.39 -19.76
C THR A 3 5.06 -3.83 -18.49
N VAL A 4 4.73 -4.71 -17.53
CA VAL A 4 4.24 -4.32 -16.19
C VAL A 4 5.22 -3.35 -15.52
N ASP A 5 6.53 -3.57 -15.69
CA ASP A 5 7.56 -2.68 -15.17
C ASP A 5 7.55 -1.30 -15.82
N ASP A 6 7.33 -1.22 -17.14
CA ASP A 6 7.24 0.05 -17.85
C ASP A 6 6.01 0.85 -17.43
N GLN A 7 4.87 0.17 -17.29
CA GLN A 7 3.63 0.77 -16.81
C GLN A 7 3.79 1.30 -15.38
N ARG A 8 4.37 0.50 -14.48
CA ARG A 8 4.61 0.93 -13.10
C ARG A 8 5.57 2.11 -13.04
N LYS A 9 6.66 2.09 -13.82
CA LYS A 9 7.61 3.23 -13.89
C LYS A 9 6.92 4.50 -14.36
N GLU A 10 6.07 4.41 -15.38
CA GLU A 10 5.34 5.59 -15.87
C GLU A 10 4.36 6.09 -14.82
N PHE A 11 3.65 5.18 -14.14
CA PHE A 11 2.78 5.53 -13.02
C PHE A 11 3.55 6.19 -11.87
N THR A 12 4.72 5.66 -11.50
CA THR A 12 5.60 6.28 -10.50
C THR A 12 5.97 7.71 -10.88
N LYS A 13 6.36 7.96 -12.14
CA LYS A 13 6.67 9.32 -12.60
C LYS A 13 5.46 10.24 -12.47
N THR A 14 4.27 9.78 -12.82
CA THR A 14 3.03 10.56 -12.70
C THR A 14 2.76 10.93 -11.25
N ILE A 15 2.83 9.98 -10.32
CA ILE A 15 2.66 10.23 -8.88
C ILE A 15 3.69 11.23 -8.36
N LEU A 16 4.98 11.04 -8.67
CA LEU A 16 6.03 11.93 -8.19
C LEU A 16 5.89 13.35 -8.75
N LYS A 17 5.48 13.50 -10.02
CA LYS A 17 5.18 14.82 -10.60
C LYS A 17 4.00 15.47 -9.90
N SER A 18 2.92 14.72 -9.66
CA SER A 18 1.74 15.23 -8.97
C SER A 18 2.08 15.71 -7.56
N LEU A 19 2.81 14.92 -6.77
CA LEU A 19 3.28 15.30 -5.43
C LEU A 19 4.23 16.50 -5.43
N ALA A 20 5.05 16.67 -6.47
CA ALA A 20 5.93 17.83 -6.60
C ALA A 20 5.15 19.12 -6.92
N SER A 21 4.08 19.03 -7.72
CA SER A 21 3.22 20.16 -8.05
C SER A 21 2.19 20.49 -6.97
N HIS A 22 1.72 19.46 -6.26
CA HIS A 22 0.73 19.54 -5.20
C HIS A 22 1.24 18.75 -4.00
N PRO A 23 2.09 19.35 -3.15
CA PRO A 23 2.61 18.67 -1.98
C PRO A 23 1.46 18.30 -1.05
N GLU A 24 1.12 17.01 -1.02
CA GLU A 24 0.11 16.46 -0.12
C GLU A 24 0.73 16.02 1.20
N ASN A 25 -0.02 16.19 2.30
CA ASN A 25 0.30 15.55 3.56
C ASN A 25 -0.07 14.07 3.47
N LEU A 26 0.91 13.25 3.06
CA LEU A 26 0.74 11.80 3.02
C LEU A 26 0.48 11.25 4.42
N PRO A 27 -0.49 10.33 4.57
CA PRO A 27 -0.98 9.87 5.87
C PRO A 27 0.04 9.05 6.66
N VAL A 28 0.96 8.36 5.99
CA VAL A 28 1.98 7.56 6.66
C VAL A 28 3.31 8.28 6.66
N VAL A 29 3.82 8.48 7.88
CA VAL A 29 5.15 9.01 8.15
C VAL A 29 5.84 8.00 9.07
N ASN A 30 7.11 7.69 8.82
CA ASN A 30 7.86 6.81 9.69
C ASN A 30 8.40 7.55 10.93
N ASP A 31 9.05 6.82 11.83
CA ASP A 31 9.54 7.31 13.12
C ASP A 31 10.57 8.47 13.02
N ILE A 32 11.17 8.69 11.85
CA ILE A 32 12.14 9.77 11.60
C ILE A 32 11.59 10.88 10.70
N GLY A 33 10.27 10.93 10.49
CA GLY A 33 9.61 11.99 9.73
C GLY A 33 9.64 11.80 8.20
N ARG A 34 10.03 10.62 7.69
CA ARG A 34 10.07 10.33 6.25
C ARG A 34 8.76 9.71 5.76
N GLN A 35 8.35 10.12 4.56
CA GLN A 35 7.20 9.56 3.85
C GLN A 35 7.72 8.67 2.71
N PHE A 36 7.50 7.36 2.81
CA PHE A 36 7.81 6.45 1.70
C PHE A 36 6.64 6.39 0.74
N VAL A 37 6.94 6.49 -0.55
CA VAL A 37 5.98 6.32 -1.65
C VAL A 37 6.30 5.03 -2.37
N VAL A 38 5.30 4.15 -2.47
CA VAL A 38 5.37 2.91 -3.24
C VAL A 38 4.28 2.98 -4.29
N THR A 39 4.55 2.52 -5.51
CA THR A 39 3.53 2.42 -6.55
C THR A 39 3.28 0.97 -6.92
N ALA A 40 2.02 0.67 -7.21
CA ALA A 40 1.54 -0.65 -7.56
C ALA A 40 0.52 -0.59 -8.70
N LEU A 41 0.36 -1.72 -9.40
CA LEU A 41 -0.66 -1.91 -10.43
C LEU A 41 -1.69 -2.92 -9.92
N GLY A 42 -2.96 -2.74 -10.26
CA GLY A 42 -4.05 -3.59 -9.78
C GLY A 42 -3.90 -5.07 -10.17
N ASP A 43 -3.33 -5.34 -11.34
CA ASP A 43 -3.13 -6.68 -11.90
C ASP A 43 -1.84 -7.36 -11.44
N GLU A 44 -0.97 -6.66 -10.70
CA GLU A 44 0.29 -7.26 -10.24
C GLU A 44 0.07 -8.18 -9.02
N PRO A 45 0.94 -9.17 -8.80
CA PRO A 45 0.83 -10.07 -7.66
C PRO A 45 0.94 -9.31 -6.32
N MET A 46 0.08 -9.63 -5.35
CA MET A 46 0.15 -9.02 -4.01
C MET A 46 1.51 -9.20 -3.35
N LYS A 47 2.14 -10.35 -3.57
CA LYS A 47 3.47 -10.67 -3.02
C LYS A 47 4.50 -9.60 -3.37
N ASP A 48 4.47 -9.11 -4.61
CA ASP A 48 5.43 -8.11 -5.09
C ASP A 48 5.20 -6.75 -4.41
N LEU A 49 3.94 -6.36 -4.21
CA LEU A 49 3.60 -5.16 -3.44
C LEU A 49 4.11 -5.28 -2.00
N PHE A 50 3.85 -6.39 -1.33
CA PHE A 50 4.28 -6.56 0.05
C PHE A 50 5.79 -6.64 0.20
N ASP A 51 6.51 -7.26 -0.73
CA ASP A 51 7.96 -7.26 -0.72
C ASP A 51 8.52 -5.82 -0.86
N ARG A 52 7.88 -4.96 -1.66
CA ARG A 52 8.22 -3.52 -1.70
C ARG A 52 7.93 -2.79 -0.39
N VAL A 53 6.78 -3.04 0.23
CA VAL A 53 6.43 -2.44 1.54
C VAL A 53 7.39 -2.90 2.64
N LYS A 54 7.83 -4.16 2.62
CA LYS A 54 8.86 -4.68 3.53
C LYS A 54 10.20 -3.96 3.36
N VAL A 55 10.63 -3.72 2.12
CA VAL A 55 11.86 -2.96 1.84
C VAL A 55 11.76 -1.52 2.38
N ALA A 56 10.55 -0.93 2.42
CA ALA A 56 10.28 0.35 3.07
C ALA A 56 10.17 0.27 4.61
N GLY A 57 10.40 -0.90 5.22
CA GLY A 57 10.37 -1.09 6.67
C GLY A 57 8.96 -1.26 7.28
N GLY A 58 7.94 -1.49 6.44
CA GLY A 58 6.55 -1.62 6.86
C GLY A 58 5.77 -0.30 6.92
N TYR A 59 6.39 0.83 6.57
CA TYR A 59 5.73 2.12 6.45
C TYR A 59 5.69 2.53 4.98
N ALA A 60 4.50 2.69 4.40
CA ALA A 60 4.38 3.15 3.02
C ALA A 60 3.06 3.85 2.74
N ASN A 61 3.12 4.87 1.89
CA ASN A 61 1.98 5.42 1.18
C ASN A 61 1.95 4.75 -0.19
N VAL A 62 1.08 3.76 -0.35
CA VAL A 62 1.02 2.97 -1.58
C VAL A 62 0.00 3.58 -2.52
N PHE A 63 0.44 4.08 -3.67
CA PHE A 63 -0.44 4.47 -4.76
C PHE A 63 -0.66 3.27 -5.67
N ILE A 64 -1.91 2.93 -5.94
CA ILE A 64 -2.29 1.77 -6.76
C ILE A 64 -3.04 2.29 -7.98
N LEU A 65 -2.58 1.94 -9.17
CA LEU A 65 -3.33 2.15 -10.41
C LEU A 65 -4.26 0.96 -10.62
N THR A 66 -5.55 1.16 -10.37
CA THR A 66 -6.61 0.15 -10.45
C THR A 66 -7.75 0.66 -11.32
N HIS A 67 -8.22 -0.14 -12.28
CA HIS A 67 -9.31 0.22 -13.19
C HIS A 67 -9.22 1.65 -13.78
N GLY A 68 -8.01 2.09 -14.12
CA GLY A 68 -7.73 3.41 -14.68
C GLY A 68 -7.75 4.57 -13.68
N LYS A 69 -7.76 4.31 -12.38
CA LYS A 69 -7.75 5.31 -11.30
C LYS A 69 -6.64 5.04 -10.30
N ALA A 70 -6.11 6.10 -9.69
CA ALA A 70 -5.16 5.98 -8.60
C ALA A 70 -5.89 5.92 -7.25
N VAL A 71 -5.53 4.96 -6.41
CA VAL A 71 -6.00 4.82 -5.03
C VAL A 71 -4.82 4.89 -4.08
N LEU A 72 -4.99 5.58 -2.95
CA LEU A 72 -3.99 5.64 -1.90
C LEU A 72 -4.33 4.63 -0.80
N LEU A 73 -3.42 3.68 -0.60
CA LEU A 73 -3.47 2.66 0.44
C LEU A 73 -2.32 2.88 1.45
N PRO A 74 -2.56 3.55 2.58
CA PRO A 74 -1.60 3.66 3.68
C PRO A 74 -1.30 2.31 4.33
N PHE A 75 -0.01 2.06 4.59
CA PHE A 75 0.53 0.99 5.43
C PHE A 75 1.25 1.62 6.63
N ALA A 76 0.70 1.47 7.83
CA ALA A 76 1.28 1.98 9.07
C ALA A 76 1.59 0.83 10.02
N ARG A 77 2.63 0.95 10.87
CA ARG A 77 2.83 -0.05 11.94
C ARG A 77 1.73 0.07 12.98
N GLN A 78 1.34 -1.07 13.56
CA GLN A 78 0.38 -1.11 14.66
C GLN A 78 0.90 -0.34 15.88
N GLU A 79 2.22 -0.33 16.11
CA GLU A 79 2.82 0.47 17.19
C GLU A 79 2.79 1.95 16.81
N GLY A 80 1.73 2.66 17.22
CA GLY A 80 1.51 4.07 16.92
C GLY A 80 0.12 4.38 16.38
N THR A 81 -0.67 3.36 16.04
CA THR A 81 -2.07 3.52 15.63
C THR A 81 -3.00 3.34 16.84
N PHE A 82 -3.99 4.21 17.00
CA PHE A 82 -5.10 3.95 17.91
C PHE A 82 -5.94 2.82 17.31
N ALA A 83 -5.97 1.66 17.99
CA ALA A 83 -6.73 0.50 17.54
C ALA A 83 -8.20 0.89 17.33
N CYS A 84 -8.72 0.68 16.12
CA CYS A 84 -10.09 0.99 15.76
C CYS A 84 -10.82 -0.32 15.46
N GLY A 85 -11.36 -0.97 16.50
CA GLY A 85 -12.19 -2.17 16.35
C GLY A 85 -11.42 -3.51 16.32
N SER A 86 -12.11 -4.56 15.84
CA SER A 86 -11.57 -5.91 15.71
C SER A 86 -10.83 -6.05 14.39
N GLU A 87 -9.56 -5.64 14.36
CA GLU A 87 -8.68 -5.81 13.20
C GLU A 87 -8.64 -7.29 12.77
N THR A 88 -8.93 -7.56 11.48
CA THR A 88 -8.81 -8.93 10.95
C THR A 88 -7.34 -9.24 10.68
N GLU A 89 -6.85 -10.33 11.25
CA GLU A 89 -5.47 -10.78 11.07
C GLU A 89 -5.34 -11.61 9.79
N LEU A 90 -4.67 -11.03 8.79
CA LEU A 90 -4.30 -11.73 7.57
C LEU A 90 -2.87 -12.24 7.71
N SER A 91 -2.77 -13.55 7.96
CA SER A 91 -1.53 -14.29 7.77
C SER A 91 -1.26 -14.36 6.27
N MET A 92 -0.16 -13.78 5.83
CA MET A 92 0.31 -13.87 4.45
C MET A 92 0.42 -15.34 4.02
N PRO A 93 -0.38 -15.84 3.08
CA PRO A 93 -0.04 -17.06 2.38
C PRO A 93 1.08 -16.67 1.42
N CYS A 94 2.27 -17.27 1.59
CA CYS A 94 3.39 -17.05 0.67
C CYS A 94 3.09 -17.48 -0.78
N ASP A 95 1.97 -18.18 -1.00
CA ASP A 95 1.66 -18.95 -2.20
C ASP A 95 0.31 -18.57 -2.86
N ALA A 96 -0.30 -17.43 -2.52
CA ALA A 96 -1.58 -17.04 -3.11
C ALA A 96 -1.39 -16.25 -4.41
N ASP A 97 -1.96 -16.74 -5.52
CA ASP A 97 -2.05 -16.07 -6.84
C ASP A 97 -2.93 -14.79 -6.85
N SER A 98 -3.20 -14.20 -5.68
CA SER A 98 -4.03 -13.02 -5.54
C SER A 98 -3.33 -11.78 -6.10
N THR A 99 -4.11 -10.93 -6.77
CA THR A 99 -3.65 -9.64 -7.28
C THR A 99 -3.91 -8.50 -6.29
N VAL A 100 -3.29 -7.34 -6.53
CA VAL A 100 -3.55 -6.13 -5.74
C VAL A 100 -5.02 -5.70 -5.81
N ASP A 101 -5.69 -5.84 -6.96
CA ASP A 101 -7.12 -5.53 -7.09
C ASP A 101 -7.99 -6.43 -6.20
N MET A 102 -7.68 -7.73 -6.12
CA MET A 102 -8.38 -8.64 -5.20
C MET A 102 -8.19 -8.23 -3.74
N PHE A 103 -7.00 -7.72 -3.38
CA PHE A 103 -6.77 -7.17 -2.03
C PHE A 103 -7.59 -5.92 -1.77
N LEU A 104 -7.68 -5.02 -2.76
CA LEU A 104 -8.53 -3.83 -2.65
C LEU A 104 -10.00 -4.21 -2.50
N ASP A 105 -10.48 -5.21 -3.23
CA ASP A 105 -11.83 -5.75 -3.08
C ASP A 105 -12.09 -6.34 -1.69
N TYR A 106 -11.10 -7.02 -1.12
CA TYR A 106 -11.16 -7.50 0.25
C TYR A 106 -11.23 -6.34 1.25
N LEU A 107 -10.37 -5.33 1.12
CA LEU A 107 -10.34 -4.17 2.02
C LEU A 107 -11.62 -3.32 1.94
N ARG A 108 -12.28 -3.26 0.78
CA ARG A 108 -13.59 -2.60 0.64
C ARG A 108 -14.67 -3.23 1.54
N GLN A 109 -14.52 -4.52 1.85
CA GLN A 109 -15.43 -5.25 2.75
C GLN A 109 -15.02 -5.14 4.23
N HIS A 110 -13.81 -4.64 4.52
CA HIS A 110 -13.21 -4.56 5.86
C HIS A 110 -12.72 -3.13 6.14
N PRO A 111 -13.64 -2.14 6.27
CA PRO A 111 -13.30 -0.73 6.41
C PRO A 111 -12.52 -0.39 7.70
N GLU A 112 -12.59 -1.25 8.72
CA GLU A 112 -11.79 -1.18 9.96
C GLU A 112 -10.28 -1.36 9.72
N GLY A 113 -9.90 -1.86 8.54
CA GLY A 113 -8.53 -2.11 8.18
C GLY A 113 -8.11 -3.54 8.48
N THR A 114 -6.95 -3.91 7.94
CA THR A 114 -6.42 -5.27 8.03
C THR A 114 -5.04 -5.27 8.66
N LEU A 115 -4.85 -6.16 9.63
CA LEU A 115 -3.57 -6.39 10.26
C LEU A 115 -2.76 -7.43 9.46
N LEU A 116 -1.63 -6.99 8.92
CA LEU A 116 -0.75 -7.80 8.11
C LEU A 116 0.50 -8.18 8.90
N ARG A 117 0.79 -9.49 8.93
CA ARG A 117 2.08 -10.01 9.40
C ARG A 117 3.04 -10.13 8.23
N LEU A 118 3.84 -9.08 7.99
CA LEU A 118 4.87 -9.10 6.96
C LEU A 118 6.11 -9.86 7.48
N ALA A 119 6.44 -10.99 6.86
CA ALA A 119 7.60 -11.80 7.27
C ALA A 119 8.95 -11.08 6.99
N GLY A 120 9.81 -10.95 8.00
CA GLY A 120 11.15 -10.33 7.97
C GLY A 120 11.67 -10.02 9.38
N PRO A 121 12.98 -9.90 9.66
CA PRO A 121 13.56 -9.90 11.01
C PRO A 121 13.05 -8.81 11.99
N GLN A 122 12.23 -7.87 11.51
CA GLN A 122 11.44 -6.93 12.31
C GLN A 122 9.94 -7.20 12.23
N HIS A 123 9.53 -8.47 12.36
CA HIS A 123 8.13 -8.94 12.31
C HIS A 123 7.23 -8.13 13.23
N ARG A 124 6.62 -7.07 12.70
CA ARG A 124 5.71 -6.18 13.41
C ARG A 124 4.44 -6.00 12.59
N PRO A 125 3.26 -6.04 13.22
CA PRO A 125 2.02 -5.94 12.49
C PRO A 125 1.89 -4.58 11.79
N THR A 126 1.37 -4.59 10.57
CA THR A 126 1.11 -3.39 9.78
C THR A 126 -0.38 -3.29 9.47
N ILE A 127 -0.98 -2.12 9.65
CA ILE A 127 -2.38 -1.85 9.34
C ILE A 127 -2.47 -1.23 7.94
N ALA A 128 -3.37 -1.77 7.12
CA ALA A 128 -3.76 -1.19 5.83
C ALA A 128 -5.21 -0.68 5.89
N THR A 129 -5.45 0.57 5.46
CA THR A 129 -6.79 1.17 5.37
C THR A 129 -6.96 1.91 4.05
N MET A 130 -8.10 1.79 3.38
CA MET A 130 -8.33 2.50 2.12
C MET A 130 -8.75 3.95 2.39
N LYS A 131 -8.09 4.93 1.76
CA LYS A 131 -8.57 6.32 1.72
C LYS A 131 -9.09 6.63 0.31
N GLU A 132 -10.23 7.31 0.23
CA GLU A 132 -10.88 7.64 -1.05
C GLU A 132 -9.96 8.41 -2.02
N ALA A 133 -10.31 8.33 -3.31
CA ALA A 133 -9.52 8.70 -4.47
C ALA A 133 -8.73 10.00 -4.29
N VAL A 134 -7.40 9.90 -4.42
CA VAL A 134 -6.53 11.07 -4.61
C VAL A 134 -6.76 11.54 -6.05
N ALA A 135 -7.10 12.81 -6.22
CA ALA A 135 -7.13 13.44 -7.53
C ALA A 135 -5.68 13.57 -8.01
N VAL A 136 -5.22 12.59 -8.79
CA VAL A 136 -3.89 12.59 -9.45
C VAL A 136 -3.98 13.31 -10.78
#